data_AF-A0AAD8EC99-F1
#
_entry.id   AF-A0AAD8EC99-F1
#
_cell.length_a   1.000
_cell.length_b   1.000
_cell.length_c   1.000
_cell.angle_alpha   90.00
_cell.angle_beta   90.00
_cell.angle_gamma   90.00
#
_symmetry.space_group_name_H-M   'P 1'
#
loop_
_entity.id
_entity.type
_entity.pdbx_description
1 polymer ?
#
loop_
_entity_poly.entity_id
_entity_poly.type
_entity_poly.pdbx_seq_one_letter_code
_entity_poly.pdbx_strand_id
1 'polypeptide(L)' 'LSTLRPTDPPTFEVEKLTLNETTTQLAAVGSRGVAILDLPRRWGKEATFQGGKETISC' A
#
# COMPACT_ATOMS: atom_id res chain seq x y z
N LEU A 1 -6.99 -13.37 0.27
CA LEU A 1 -6.59 -12.00 0.67
C LEU A 1 -5.13 -11.83 0.25
N SER A 2 -4.77 -10.74 -0.42
CA SER A 2 -3.38 -10.46 -0.85
C SER A 2 -2.69 -9.50 0.13
N THR A 3 -1.42 -9.73 0.40
CA THR A 3 -0.58 -8.91 1.30
C THR A 3 0.30 -7.98 0.48
N LEU A 4 0.28 -6.69 0.81
CA LEU A 4 1.19 -5.69 0.25
C LEU A 4 2.44 -5.58 1.13
N ARG A 5 3.63 -5.60 0.53
CA ARG A 5 4.90 -5.50 1.24
C ARG A 5 5.71 -4.31 0.73
N PRO A 6 5.84 -3.23 1.52
CA PRO A 6 6.64 -2.07 1.16
C PRO A 6 8.09 -2.48 0.88
N THR A 7 8.68 -2.03 -0.23
CA THR A 7 10.12 -2.22 -0.50
C THR A 7 10.98 -1.28 0.33
N ASP A 8 10.43 -0.13 0.70
CA ASP A 8 11.04 0.84 1.61
C ASP A 8 10.03 1.17 2.74
N PRO A 9 9.96 0.33 3.79
CA PRO A 9 8.98 0.51 4.86
C PRO A 9 9.34 1.71 5.75
N PRO A 10 8.35 2.42 6.32
CA PRO A 10 8.61 3.48 7.28
C PRO A 10 9.39 2.97 8.48
N THR A 11 10.39 3.73 8.93
CA THR A 11 11.23 3.41 10.11
C THR A 11 10.60 3.88 11.43
N PHE A 12 9.31 4.19 11.41
CA PHE A 12 8.54 4.66 12.55
C PHE A 12 7.28 3.83 12.78
N GLU A 13 6.72 3.92 13.99
CA GLU A 13 5.49 3.22 14.33
C GLU A 13 4.30 3.85 13.60
N VAL A 14 3.57 3.01 12.87
CA VAL A 14 2.40 3.45 12.10
C VAL A 14 1.17 3.38 13.00
N GLU A 15 0.56 4.52 13.24
CA GLU A 15 -0.63 4.66 14.08
C GLU A 15 -1.92 4.70 13.24
N LYS A 16 -1.82 5.18 11.99
CA LYS A 16 -2.96 5.31 11.07
C LYS A 16 -2.57 5.04 9.63
N LEU A 17 -3.48 4.39 8.92
CA LEU A 17 -3.43 4.16 7.48
C LEU A 17 -4.58 4.90 6.79
N THR A 18 -4.28 5.62 5.70
CA THR A 18 -5.28 6.39 4.95
C THR A 18 -5.03 6.31 3.46
N LEU A 19 -6.07 5.99 2.68
CA LEU A 19 -5.99 5.96 1.21
C LEU A 19 -6.37 7.33 0.65
N ASN A 20 -5.78 7.67 -0.50
CA ASN A 20 -6.29 8.78 -1.31
C ASN A 20 -7.62 8.40 -2.00
N GLU A 21 -8.32 9.40 -2.54
CA GLU A 21 -9.63 9.22 -3.18
C GLU A 21 -9.58 8.22 -4.35
N THR A 22 -8.47 8.19 -5.09
CA THR A 22 -8.30 7.29 -6.23
C THR A 22 -7.77 5.91 -5.86
N THR A 23 -7.53 5.63 -4.57
CA THR A 23 -6.95 4.36 -4.08
C THR A 23 -5.64 3.94 -4.76
N THR A 24 -4.84 4.91 -5.18
CA THR A 24 -3.52 4.71 -5.79
C THR A 24 -2.37 4.89 -4.80
N GLN A 25 -2.64 5.54 -3.66
CA GLN A 25 -1.63 5.84 -2.65
C GLN A 25 -2.15 5.57 -1.26
N LEU A 26 -1.25 5.10 -0.39
CA LEU A 26 -1.50 4.87 1.03
C LEU A 26 -0.57 5.75 1.87
N ALA A 27 -1.16 6.60 2.69
CA ALA A 27 -0.44 7.34 3.72
C ALA A 27 -0.37 6.52 5.00
N ALA A 28 0.85 6.18 5.42
CA ALA A 28 1.17 5.63 6.73
C ALA A 28 1.62 6.77 7.66
N VAL A 29 0.80 7.05 8.67
CA VAL A 29 0.95 8.19 9.57
C VAL A 29 1.32 7.68 10.96
N GLY A 30 2.32 8.29 11.57
CA GLY A 30 2.68 8.10 12.97
C GLY A 30 3.16 9.40 13.60
N SER A 31 3.32 9.39 14.91
CA SER A 31 3.81 10.55 15.69
C SER A 31 5.15 11.12 15.23
N ARG A 32 5.99 10.29 14.58
CA ARG A 32 7.33 10.68 14.08
C ARG A 32 7.37 11.06 12.60
N GLY A 33 6.25 10.96 11.86
CA GLY A 33 6.23 11.34 10.44
C GLY A 33 5.11 10.71 9.62
N VAL A 34 5.20 10.92 8.30
CA VAL A 34 4.27 10.38 7.31
C VAL A 34 5.08 9.78 6.15
N ALA A 35 4.73 8.56 5.75
CA ALA A 35 5.26 7.90 4.57
C ALA A 35 4.12 7.67 3.57
N ILE A 36 4.40 7.93 2.29
CA ILE A 36 3.47 7.69 1.19
C ILE A 36 3.94 6.46 0.44
N LEU A 37 3.08 5.46 0.34
CA LEU A 37 3.32 4.24 -0.41
C LEU A 37 2.47 4.26 -1.68
N ASP A 38 3.11 4.09 -2.83
CA ASP A 38 2.40 3.90 -4.09
C ASP A 38 1.84 2.48 -4.14
N LEU A 39 0.54 2.37 -4.39
CA LEU A 39 -0.12 1.08 -4.52
C LEU A 39 0.05 0.54 -5.94
N PRO A 40 0.30 -0.76 -6.10
CA PRO A 40 0.44 -1.36 -7.42
C PRO A 40 -0.87 -1.17 -8.19
N ARG A 41 -0.79 -1.01 -9.51
CA ARG A 41 -2.02 -0.93 -10.31
C ARG A 41 -2.80 -2.24 -10.22
N ARG A 42 -4.11 -2.11 -10.02
CA ARG A 42 -5.07 -3.20 -10.18
C ARG A 42 -5.35 -3.38 -11.67
N TRP A 43 -5.31 -4.62 -12.15
CA TRP A 43 -5.57 -4.93 -13.56
C TRP A 43 -6.26 -6.30 -13.67
N GLY A 44 -6.99 -6.52 -14.77
CA GLY A 44 -7.64 -7.79 -15.07
C GLY A 44 -9.10 -7.83 -14.62
N LYS A 45 -9.78 -8.94 -14.96
CA LYS A 45 -11.24 -9.11 -14.81
C LYS A 45 -11.73 -8.90 -13.38
N GLU A 46 -10.90 -9.26 -12.40
CA GLU A 46 -11.21 -9.17 -10.97
C GLU A 46 -10.55 -7.97 -10.27
N ALA A 47 -9.94 -7.05 -11.03
CA ALA A 47 -9.19 -5.90 -10.52
C ALA A 47 -8.17 -6.28 -9.40
N THR A 48 -7.50 -7.42 -9.57
CA THR A 48 -6.48 -7.88 -8.61
C THR A 48 -5.17 -7.15 -8.82
N PHE A 49 -4.42 -6.98 -7.74
CA PHE A 49 -3.05 -6.47 -7.83
C PHE A 49 -2.15 -7.56 -8.44
N GLN A 50 -1.33 -7.17 -9.43
CA GLN A 50 -0.39 -8.06 -10.14
C GLN A 50 -0.97 -9.44 -10.53
N GLY A 51 -2.25 -9.50 -10.92
CA GLY A 51 -2.89 -10.74 -11.36
C GLY A 51 -3.23 -11.72 -10.24
N GLY A 52 -3.32 -11.27 -8.99
CA GLY A 52 -3.79 -12.09 -7.86
C GLY A 52 -2.67 -12.81 -7.09
N LYS A 53 -1.43 -12.33 -7.18
CA LYS A 53 -0.34 -12.82 -6.32
C LYS A 53 -0.69 -12.65 -4.84
N GLU A 54 -0.28 -13.64 -4.04
CA GLU A 54 -0.55 -13.64 -2.61
C GLU A 54 0.24 -12.56 -1.86
N THR A 55 1.51 -12.34 -2.24
CA THR A 55 2.34 -11.26 -1.72
C THR A 55 2.82 -10.37 -2.87
N ILE A 56 2.70 -9.07 -2.67
CA ILE A 56 2.93 -8.07 -3.71
C ILE A 56 3.84 -7.01 -3.15
N SER A 57 5.03 -6.88 -3.75
CA SER A 57 5.94 -5.79 -3.43
C SER A 57 5.41 -4.49 -4.00
N CYS A 58 5.43 -3.44 -3.17
CA CYS A 58 5.01 -2.09 -3.51
C CYS A 58 5.98 -1.07 -2.95
#